data_AF-A0A397VZB7-F1
#
_entry.id   AF-A0A397VZB7-F1
#
_cell.length_a   1.000
_cell.length_b   1.000
_cell.length_c   1.000
_cell.angle_alpha   90.00
_cell.angle_beta   90.00
_cell.angle_gamma   90.00
#
_symmetry.space_group_name_H-M   'P 1'
#
loop_
_entity.id
_entity.type
_entity.pdbx_description
1 polymer ?
#
loop_
_entity_poly.entity_id
_entity_poly.type
_entity_poly.pdbx_seq_one_letter_code
_entity_poly.pdbx_strand_id
1 'polypeptide(L)'
;MWEILYGISVPYNQEFGKRIQIEICSNDLRPTIFGNKTQCYIILMKKCWEKDPVYRPSATNICEILTEWINDENILSKFISYTTSLTDTSVYQDSGLNNLNIDEKI
;
A
#
# COMPACT_ATOMS: atom_id res chain seq x y z
N MET A 1 0.21 5.98 -0.89
CA MET A 1 -0.65 5.13 -1.75
C MET A 1 -1.03 3.82 -1.07
N TRP A 2 -0.07 3.00 -0.60
CA TRP A 2 -0.39 1.75 0.09
C TRP A 2 -1.23 1.96 1.36
N GLU A 3 -0.83 2.90 2.22
CA GLU A 3 -1.59 3.21 3.45
C GLU A 3 -3.03 3.64 3.16
N ILE A 4 -3.24 4.43 2.09
CA ILE A 4 -4.58 4.83 1.62
C ILE A 4 -5.39 3.60 1.17
N LEU A 5 -4.76 2.69 0.42
CA LEU A 5 -5.41 1.49 -0.09
C LEU A 5 -5.83 0.52 1.02
N TYR A 6 -5.07 0.46 2.11
CA TYR A 6 -5.28 -0.51 3.19
C TYR A 6 -5.88 0.09 4.47
N GLY A 7 -5.83 1.40 4.67
CA GLY A 7 -6.21 2.05 5.92
C GLY A 7 -5.28 1.69 7.08
N ILE A 8 -4.08 1.19 6.80
CA ILE A 8 -3.09 0.70 7.78
C ILE A 8 -1.80 1.46 7.57
N SER A 9 -1.19 1.94 8.66
CA SER A 9 0.12 2.58 8.62
C SER A 9 1.22 1.57 8.34
N VAL A 10 2.24 1.94 7.57
CA VAL A 10 3.41 1.08 7.37
C VAL A 10 4.20 0.99 8.67
N PRO A 11 4.43 -0.20 9.24
CA PRO A 11 5.22 -0.32 10.46
C PRO A 11 6.67 0.07 10.17
N TYR A 12 7.15 1.12 10.83
CA TYR A 12 8.54 1.56 10.79
C TYR A 12 9.20 1.30 12.14
N ASN A 13 10.20 0.41 12.17
CA ASN A 13 11.06 0.22 13.34
C ASN A 13 12.41 0.89 13.09
N GLN A 14 12.71 1.91 13.90
CA GLN A 14 13.90 2.75 13.78
C GLN A 14 15.23 1.97 13.99
N GLU A 15 15.22 0.90 14.80
CA GLU A 15 16.41 0.04 14.99
C GLU A 15 16.77 -0.76 13.73
N PHE A 16 15.80 -0.98 12.83
CA PHE A 16 15.98 -1.71 11.58
C PHE A 16 16.29 -0.80 10.37
N GLY A 17 16.40 0.52 10.56
CA GLY A 17 16.43 1.50 9.45
C GLY A 17 17.50 1.23 8.38
N LYS A 18 18.70 0.79 8.77
CA LYS A 18 19.75 0.41 7.79
C LYS A 18 19.49 -0.92 7.10
N ARG A 19 18.93 -1.90 7.82
CA ARG A 19 18.57 -3.21 7.25
C ARG A 19 17.42 -3.07 6.26
N ILE A 20 16.41 -2.25 6.58
CA ILE A 20 15.26 -1.98 5.71
C ILE A 20 15.69 -1.41 4.35
N GLN A 21 16.67 -0.50 4.31
CA GLN A 21 17.17 0.04 3.04
C GLN A 21 17.78 -1.04 2.14
N ILE A 22 18.56 -1.97 2.71
CA ILE A 22 19.14 -3.10 1.98
C ILE A 22 18.02 -4.01 1.45
N GLU A 23 17.04 -4.33 2.30
CA GLU A 23 15.91 -5.17 1.88
C GLU A 23 15.13 -4.52 0.72
N ILE A 24 14.86 -3.21 0.78
CA ILE A 24 14.13 -2.48 -0.28
C ILE A 24 14.94 -2.42 -1.58
N CYS A 25 16.22 -2.04 -1.50
CA CYS A 25 17.04 -1.77 -2.69
C CYS A 25 17.62 -3.04 -3.33
N SER A 26 18.06 -3.99 -2.50
CA SER A 26 18.76 -5.20 -2.96
C SER A 26 17.81 -6.38 -3.10
N ASN A 27 16.92 -6.59 -2.13
CA ASN A 27 16.02 -7.75 -2.07
C ASN A 27 14.59 -7.44 -2.53
N ASP A 28 14.36 -6.24 -3.04
CA ASP A 28 13.08 -5.77 -3.57
C ASP A 28 11.91 -5.88 -2.57
N LEU A 29 12.18 -5.68 -1.28
CA LEU A 29 11.15 -5.65 -0.25
C LEU A 29 10.14 -4.54 -0.56
N ARG A 30 8.87 -4.92 -0.67
CA ARG A 30 7.73 -4.01 -0.87
C ARG A 30 6.59 -4.40 0.06
N PRO A 31 5.69 -3.46 0.39
CA PRO A 31 4.48 -3.78 1.15
C PRO A 31 3.65 -4.87 0.47
N THR A 32 3.17 -5.84 1.26
CA THR A 32 2.33 -6.93 0.77
C THR A 32 1.03 -6.39 0.19
N ILE A 33 0.60 -6.95 -0.94
CA ILE A 33 -0.68 -6.65 -1.57
C ILE A 33 -1.60 -7.84 -1.34
N PHE A 34 -2.68 -7.61 -0.62
CA PHE A 34 -3.71 -8.60 -0.34
C PHE A 34 -5.12 -8.05 -0.61
N GLY A 35 -6.07 -8.96 -0.84
CA GLY A 35 -7.45 -8.64 -1.21
C GLY A 35 -7.65 -8.33 -2.70
N ASN A 36 -8.87 -8.52 -3.19
CA ASN A 36 -9.26 -8.16 -4.55
C ASN A 36 -9.70 -6.68 -4.60
N LYS A 37 -8.73 -5.77 -4.67
CA LYS A 37 -8.95 -4.31 -4.74
C LYS A 37 -8.79 -3.79 -6.17
N THR A 38 -9.09 -2.52 -6.41
CA THR A 38 -9.04 -1.91 -7.75
C THR A 38 -7.69 -2.11 -8.43
N GLN A 39 -7.67 -2.96 -9.46
CA GLN A 39 -6.44 -3.37 -10.14
C GLN A 39 -5.64 -2.20 -10.72
N CYS A 40 -6.31 -1.15 -11.23
CA CYS A 40 -5.62 0.03 -11.77
C CYS A 40 -4.81 0.78 -10.71
N TYR A 41 -5.35 0.94 -9.50
CA TYR A 41 -4.64 1.58 -8.39
C TYR A 41 -3.43 0.76 -7.94
N ILE A 42 -3.59 -0.57 -7.87
CA ILE A 42 -2.48 -1.49 -7.56
C ILE A 42 -1.36 -1.35 -8.59
N ILE A 43 -1.70 -1.31 -9.88
CA ILE A 43 -0.72 -1.14 -10.96
C ILE A 43 0.01 0.20 -10.83
N LEU A 44 -0.72 1.31 -10.61
CA LEU A 44 -0.11 2.63 -10.42
C LEU A 44 0.81 2.65 -9.18
N MET A 45 0.33 2.14 -8.05
CA MET A 45 1.11 2.02 -6.82
C MET A 45 2.39 1.20 -7.04
N LYS A 46 2.32 0.11 -7.82
CA LYS A 46 3.49 -0.69 -8.19
C LYS A 46 4.51 0.10 -9.01
N LYS A 47 4.05 0.85 -10.01
CA LYS A 47 4.90 1.72 -10.81
C LYS A 47 5.66 2.76 -9.97
N CYS A 48 5.01 3.32 -8.96
CA CYS A 48 5.62 4.32 -8.07
C CYS A 48 6.85 3.82 -7.29
N TRP A 49 6.97 2.51 -7.06
CA TRP A 49 8.10 1.92 -6.34
C TRP A 49 8.90 0.91 -7.17
N GLU A 50 8.89 1.09 -8.50
CA GLU A 50 9.74 0.34 -9.41
C GLU A 50 11.22 0.45 -9.02
N LYS A 51 11.95 -0.66 -9.19
CA LYS A 51 13.36 -0.73 -8.77
C LYS A 51 14.21 0.25 -9.57
N ASP A 52 14.03 0.26 -10.89
CA ASP A 52 14.67 1.22 -11.78
C ASP A 52 13.88 2.55 -11.76
N PRO A 53 14.53 3.66 -11.36
CA PRO A 53 13.90 4.98 -11.31
C PRO A 53 13.30 5.44 -12.65
N VAL A 54 13.80 4.97 -13.80
CA VAL A 54 13.32 5.35 -15.13
C VAL A 54 11.88 4.92 -15.37
N TYR A 55 11.44 3.83 -14.74
CA TYR A 55 10.05 3.35 -14.87
C TYR A 55 9.09 3.97 -13.85
N ARG A 56 9.59 4.80 -12.93
CA ARG A 56 8.74 5.49 -11.96
C ARG A 56 8.02 6.66 -12.65
N PRO A 57 6.71 6.81 -12.45
CA PRO A 57 6.00 7.97 -12.95
C PRO A 57 6.44 9.23 -12.20
N SER A 58 6.45 10.36 -12.92
CA SER A 58 6.63 11.66 -12.28
C SER A 58 5.42 12.01 -11.40
N ALA A 59 5.60 12.92 -10.45
CA ALA A 59 4.48 13.42 -9.65
C ALA A 59 3.37 14.02 -10.56
N THR A 60 3.75 14.72 -11.63
CA THR A 60 2.81 15.25 -12.63
C THR A 60 2.00 14.14 -13.29
N ASN A 61 2.64 13.07 -13.77
CA ASN A 61 1.93 11.95 -14.38
C ASN A 61 1.01 11.24 -13.39
N ILE A 62 1.40 11.11 -12.12
CA ILE A 62 0.53 10.55 -11.08
C ILE A 62 -0.71 11.44 -10.91
N CYS A 63 -0.55 12.77 -10.84
CA CYS A 63 -1.66 13.70 -10.73
C CYS A 63 -2.60 13.61 -11.92
N GLU A 64 -2.07 13.59 -13.15
CA GLU A 64 -2.86 13.44 -14.38
C GLU A 64 -3.72 12.16 -14.35
N ILE A 65 -3.10 11.01 -14.05
CA ILE A 65 -3.81 9.72 -13.96
C ILE A 65 -4.92 9.76 -12.91
N LEU A 66 -4.64 10.33 -11.73
CA LEU A 66 -5.64 10.43 -10.66
C LEU A 66 -6.77 11.39 -11.03
N THR A 67 -6.47 12.51 -11.70
CA THR A 67 -7.47 13.46 -12.21
C THR A 67 -8.36 12.82 -13.27
N GLU A 68 -7.79 12.05 -14.19
CA GLU A 68 -8.56 11.27 -15.18
C GLU A 68 -9.53 10.30 -14.49
N TRP A 69 -9.07 9.57 -13.46
CA TRP A 69 -9.92 8.64 -12.71
C TRP A 69 -11.04 9.32 -11.93
N ILE A 70 -10.79 10.50 -11.37
CA ILE A 70 -11.81 11.29 -10.66
C ILE A 70 -12.88 11.79 -11.62
N ASN A 71 -12.48 12.14 -12.85
CA ASN A 71 -13.39 12.64 -13.88
C ASN A 71 -14.14 11.52 -14.64
N ASP A 72 -13.74 10.26 -14.47
CA ASP A 72 -14.43 9.09 -15.03
C ASP A 72 -15.40 8.49 -14.00
N GLU A 73 -16.70 8.71 -14.18
CA GLU A 73 -17.74 8.22 -13.28
C GLU A 73 -17.74 6.69 -13.09
N ASN A 74 -17.34 5.92 -14.10
CA ASN A 74 -17.29 4.45 -13.99
C ASN A 74 -16.14 4.01 -13.09
N ILE A 75 -15.00 4.69 -13.21
CA ILE A 75 -13.83 4.42 -12.36
C ILE A 75 -14.11 4.90 -10.93
N LEU A 76 -14.64 6.11 -10.78
CA LEU A 76 -14.96 6.71 -9.49
C LEU A 76 -15.98 5.86 -8.72
N SER A 77 -17.06 5.43 -9.36
CA SER A 77 -18.08 4.58 -8.72
C SER A 77 -17.50 3.23 -8.26
N LYS A 78 -16.59 2.64 -9.05
CA LYS A 78 -15.87 1.43 -8.66
C LYS A 78 -15.05 1.67 -7.39
N PHE A 79 -14.30 2.77 -7.30
CA PHE A 79 -13.56 3.13 -6.08
C PHE A 79 -14.49 3.34 -4.88
N ILE A 80 -15.60 4.08 -5.04
CA ILE A 80 -16.56 4.34 -3.96
C ILE A 80 -17.17 3.02 -3.45
N SER A 81 -17.59 2.13 -4.34
CA SER A 81 -18.18 0.83 -3.95
C SER A 81 -17.24 0.00 -3.07
N TYR A 82 -15.94 0.03 -3.35
CA TYR A 82 -14.94 -0.65 -2.52
C TYR A 82 -14.78 0.05 -1.17
N THR A 83 -14.76 1.39 -1.12
CA THR A 83 -14.68 2.12 0.15
C THR A 83 -15.87 1.82 1.06
N THR A 84 -17.08 1.72 0.51
CA THR A 84 -18.28 1.35 1.30
C THR A 84 -18.19 -0.08 1.83
N SER A 85 -17.69 -1.03 1.03
CA SER A 85 -17.47 -2.40 1.51
C SER A 85 -16.43 -2.50 2.64
N LEU A 86 -15.45 -1.58 2.67
CA LEU A 86 -14.42 -1.50 3.72
C LEU A 86 -14.99 -0.89 5.01
N THR A 87 -15.88 0.11 4.91
CA THR A 87 -16.52 0.72 6.08
C THR A 87 -17.52 -0.20 6.77
N ASP A 88 -18.09 -1.17 6.05
CA ASP A 88 -18.99 -2.18 6.62
C ASP A 88 -18.26 -3.31 7.37
N THR A 89 -16.92 -3.42 7.25
CA THR A 89 -16.13 -4.52 7.86
C THR A 89 -15.07 -4.12 8.90
N SER A 90 -14.90 -2.85 9.27
CA SER A 90 -14.00 -2.50 10.40
C SER A 90 -14.54 -1.38 11.28
N VAL A 91 -15.15 -1.76 12.40
CA VAL A 91 -14.98 -1.03 13.66
C VAL A 91 -13.50 -1.10 14.02
N TYR A 92 -12.90 0.04 14.33
CA TYR A 92 -11.57 0.19 14.90
C TYR A 92 -11.24 -0.93 15.91
N GLN A 93 -10.15 -1.65 15.67
CA GLN A 93 -9.29 -2.13 16.75
C GLN A 93 -7.88 -1.62 16.51
N ASP A 94 -7.66 -0.43 17.05
CA ASP A 94 -6.40 -0.10 17.71
C ASP A 94 -6.21 -1.13 18.84
N SER A 95 -5.42 -2.17 18.58
CA SER A 95 -4.77 -2.94 19.64
C SER A 95 -3.42 -3.42 19.14
N GLY A 96 -2.41 -3.13 19.94
CA GLY A 96 -1.01 -3.23 19.58
C GLY A 96 -0.59 -4.62 19.13
N LEU A 97 0.52 -4.65 18.41
CA LEU A 97 1.32 -5.84 18.17
C LEU A 97 1.77 -6.47 19.51
N ASN A 98 0.89 -7.23 20.14
CA ASN A 98 1.24 -8.27 21.09
C ASN A 98 0.93 -9.60 20.42
N ASN A 99 1.94 -10.20 19.81
CA ASN A 99 2.19 -11.65 19.74
C ASN A 99 3.46 -11.92 18.93
N LEU A 100 4.63 -11.60 19.51
CA LEU A 100 5.81 -12.45 19.34
C LEU A 100 5.78 -13.45 20.50
N ASN A 101 5.06 -14.55 20.31
CA ASN A 101 5.32 -15.73 21.12
C ASN A 101 6.39 -16.53 20.38
N ILE A 102 7.65 -16.27 20.68
CA ILE A 102 8.75 -17.20 20.43
C ILE A 102 9.33 -17.53 21.80
N ASP A 103 8.68 -18.48 22.46
CA ASP A 103 9.32 -19.33 23.45
C ASP A 103 9.00 -20.78 23.06
N GLU A 104 9.98 -21.46 22.48
CA GLU A 104 10.41 -22.80 22.88
C GLU A 104 11.68 -23.21 22.10
N LYS A 105 12.81 -22.71 22.62
CA LYS A 105 13.96 -23.50 23.07
C LYS A 105 14.10 -24.94 22.53
N ILE A 106 15.06 -25.16 21.63
CA ILE A 106 16.06 -26.25 21.68
C ILE A 106 17.41 -25.66 21.25
#